data_AF-W7Y536-F1
#
_entry.id   AF-W7Y536-F1
#
_cell.length_a   1.000
_cell.length_b   1.000
_cell.length_c   1.000
_cell.angle_alpha   90.00
_cell.angle_beta   90.00
_cell.angle_gamma   90.00
#
_symmetry.space_group_name_H-M   'P 1'
#
loop_
_entity.id
_entity.type
_entity.pdbx_description
1 polymer ?
#
loop_
_entity_poly.entity_id
_entity_poly.type
_entity_poly.pdbx_seq_one_letter_code
_entity_poly.pdbx_strand_id
1 'polypeptide(L)'
;MLGAVKNLVLPKKGKCNQEEAEQERQTVFKKLRNKHSAIESNINELEHRGLDRCPDRGYHNFKRYVGLAVSAYNLRKIGAELIHRARSSSDTGEQNKIAA
;
A
#
# COMPACT_ATOMS: atom_id res chain seq x y z
N MET A 1 -10.08 23.82 8.30
CA MET A 1 -9.54 23.05 9.45
C MET A 1 -8.91 21.77 8.92
N LEU A 2 -7.58 21.71 8.88
CA LEU A 2 -6.86 20.46 8.57
C LEU A 2 -7.12 19.48 9.72
N GLY A 3 -7.69 18.32 9.42
CA GLY A 3 -8.14 17.34 10.41
C GLY A 3 -6.99 16.83 11.27
N ALA A 4 -7.17 16.85 12.59
CA ALA A 4 -6.19 16.31 13.52
C ALA A 4 -6.01 14.80 13.31
N VAL A 5 -4.78 14.36 13.12
CA VAL A 5 -4.44 12.93 13.02
C VAL A 5 -4.52 12.33 14.42
N LYS A 6 -5.54 11.50 14.67
CA LYS A 6 -5.77 10.88 15.99
C LYS A 6 -4.62 9.98 16.45
N ASN A 7 -4.02 9.22 15.53
CA ASN A 7 -2.96 8.27 15.82
C ASN A 7 -1.81 8.48 14.83
N LEU A 8 -0.75 9.16 15.28
CA LEU A 8 0.46 9.34 14.49
C LEU A 8 1.36 8.11 14.64
N VAL A 9 1.64 7.43 13.52
CA VAL A 9 2.44 6.19 13.48
C VAL A 9 3.65 6.33 12.57
N LEU A 10 4.41 7.41 12.78
CA LEU A 10 5.69 7.62 12.12
C LEU A 10 6.80 6.98 12.97
N PRO A 11 7.69 6.17 12.36
CA PRO A 11 8.82 5.60 13.08
C PRO A 11 9.76 6.72 13.51
N LYS A 12 10.38 6.57 14.68
CA LYS A 12 11.43 7.50 15.10
C LYS A 12 12.58 7.47 14.11
N LYS A 13 13.03 8.64 13.65
CA LYS A 13 14.28 8.73 12.87
C LYS A 13 15.47 8.49 13.81
N GLY A 14 16.22 7.43 13.58
CA GLY A 14 17.38 7.08 14.41
C GLY A 14 17.04 6.14 15.56
N LYS A 15 17.75 6.25 16.69
CA LYS A 15 17.58 5.35 17.84
C LYS A 15 16.33 5.72 18.64
N CYS A 16 15.48 4.73 18.90
CA CYS A 16 14.26 4.84 19.68
C CYS A 16 14.57 4.93 21.18
N ASN A 17 13.89 5.82 21.93
CA ASN A 17 13.98 5.86 23.39
C ASN A 17 13.05 4.80 24.03
N GLN A 18 13.10 4.63 25.36
CA GLN A 18 12.32 3.58 26.03
C GLN A 18 10.80 3.77 25.90
N GLU A 19 10.32 5.00 26.04
CA GLU A 19 8.90 5.34 25.95
C GLU A 19 8.36 5.16 24.52
N GLU A 20 9.12 5.61 23.53
CA GLU A 20 8.83 5.41 22.11
C GLU A 20 8.83 3.92 21.75
N ALA A 21 9.77 3.13 22.30
CA ALA A 21 9.80 1.70 22.05
C ALA A 21 8.59 0.99 22.64
N GLU A 22 8.12 1.40 23.82
CA GLU A 22 6.90 0.89 24.43
C GLU A 22 5.66 1.24 23.57
N GLN A 23 5.61 2.46 23.04
CA GLN A 23 4.57 2.90 22.11
C GLN A 23 4.58 2.09 20.80
N GLU A 24 5.75 1.91 20.18
CA GLU A 24 5.90 1.14 18.94
C GLU A 24 5.56 -0.36 19.13
N ARG A 25 5.69 -0.88 20.37
CA ARG A 25 5.31 -2.25 20.71
C ARG A 25 3.79 -2.47 20.75
N GLN A 26 3.00 -1.41 20.93
CA GLN A 26 1.55 -1.49 21.01
C GLN A 26 0.96 -2.11 19.73
N THR A 27 -0.04 -2.97 19.90
CA THR A 27 -0.66 -3.71 18.79
C THR A 27 -1.29 -2.78 17.75
N VAL A 28 -1.91 -1.67 18.20
CA VAL A 28 -2.49 -0.65 17.33
C VAL A 28 -1.41 0.02 16.50
N PHE A 29 -0.29 0.40 17.12
CA PHE A 29 0.85 1.01 16.42
C PHE A 29 1.38 0.09 15.33
N LYS A 30 1.67 -1.18 15.65
CA LYS A 30 2.15 -2.17 14.69
C LYS A 30 1.20 -2.34 13.50
N LYS A 31 -0.11 -2.48 13.75
CA LYS A 31 -1.11 -2.64 12.68
C LYS A 31 -1.15 -1.43 11.75
N LEU A 32 -1.19 -0.22 12.30
CA LEU A 32 -1.22 1.00 11.51
C LEU A 32 0.10 1.23 10.78
N ARG A 33 1.24 0.92 11.41
CA ARG A 33 2.57 0.99 10.80
C ARG A 33 2.70 0.02 9.63
N ASN A 34 2.23 -1.22 9.76
CA ASN A 34 2.24 -2.18 8.65
C ASN A 34 1.39 -1.70 7.47
N LYS A 35 0.21 -1.11 7.74
CA LYS A 35 -0.61 -0.47 6.70
C LYS A 35 0.12 0.67 6.02
N HIS A 36 0.79 1.53 6.79
CA HIS A 36 1.60 2.61 6.26
C HIS A 36 2.72 2.07 5.37
N SER A 37 3.49 1.08 5.83
CA SER A 37 4.57 0.46 5.04
C SER A 37 4.05 -0.14 3.73
N ALA A 38 2.85 -0.74 3.73
CA ALA A 38 2.23 -1.24 2.52
C ALA A 38 1.87 -0.11 1.53
N ILE A 39 1.42 1.04 2.03
CA ILE A 39 1.15 2.23 1.21
C ILE A 39 2.46 2.76 0.59
N GLU A 40 3.51 2.93 1.38
CA GLU A 40 4.82 3.38 0.90
C GLU A 40 5.38 2.44 -0.17
N SER A 41 5.26 1.12 0.05
CA SER A 41 5.69 0.12 -0.94
C SER A 41 4.90 0.23 -2.25
N ASN A 42 3.59 0.51 -2.18
CA ASN A 42 2.77 0.74 -3.39
C ASN A 42 3.19 2.03 -4.12
N ILE A 43 3.51 3.10 -3.39
CA ILE A 43 4.01 4.37 -3.97
C ILE A 43 5.34 4.13 -4.67
N ASN A 44 6.30 3.48 -4.01
CA ASN A 44 7.59 3.14 -4.61
C ASN A 44 7.43 2.27 -5.88
N GLU A 45 6.49 1.32 -5.88
CA GLU A 45 6.19 0.56 -7.10
C GLU A 45 5.60 1.45 -8.21
N LEU A 46 4.73 2.40 -7.85
CA LEU A 46 4.13 3.36 -8.79
C LEU A 46 5.20 4.28 -9.41
N GLU A 47 6.16 4.75 -8.61
CA GLU A 47 7.34 5.51 -9.03
C GLU A 47 8.20 4.75 -10.04
N HIS A 48 8.57 3.50 -9.72
CA HIS A 48 9.30 2.64 -10.65
C HIS A 48 8.53 2.34 -11.96
N ARG A 49 7.20 2.41 -11.92
CA ARG A 49 6.33 2.26 -13.10
C ARG A 49 6.15 3.56 -13.89
N GLY A 50 6.85 4.63 -13.53
CA GLY A 50 6.97 5.84 -14.32
C GLY A 50 6.34 7.08 -13.71
N LEU A 51 5.75 7.03 -12.51
CA LEU A 51 5.14 8.22 -11.89
C LEU A 51 6.11 9.41 -11.78
N ASP A 52 7.39 9.14 -11.54
CA ASP A 52 8.45 10.16 -11.42
C ASP A 52 8.90 10.75 -12.77
N ARG A 53 8.37 10.25 -13.88
CA ARG A 53 8.81 10.61 -15.24
C ARG A 53 7.73 11.32 -16.03
N CYS A 54 6.86 12.09 -15.36
CA CYS A 54 5.80 12.87 -16.00
C CYS A 54 6.36 13.66 -17.20
N PRO A 55 6.06 13.24 -18.46
CA PRO A 55 6.63 13.87 -19.64
C PRO A 55 5.91 15.18 -19.99
N ASP A 56 4.69 15.34 -19.47
CA ASP A 56 3.86 16.49 -19.71
C ASP A 56 4.33 17.72 -18.92
N ARG A 57 4.32 18.88 -19.57
CA ARG A 57 4.66 20.16 -18.93
C ARG A 57 3.43 20.84 -18.34
N GLY A 58 3.64 21.55 -17.23
CA GLY A 58 2.62 22.38 -16.59
C GLY A 58 1.75 21.63 -15.58
N TYR A 59 1.26 22.36 -14.59
CA TYR A 59 0.60 21.79 -13.42
C TYR A 59 -0.69 21.02 -13.72
N HIS A 60 -1.50 21.52 -14.66
CA HIS A 60 -2.74 20.84 -15.07
C HIS A 60 -2.46 19.46 -15.68
N ASN A 61 -1.44 19.38 -16.53
CA ASN A 61 -1.07 18.12 -17.16
C ASN A 61 -0.39 17.18 -16.14
N PHE A 62 0.45 17.70 -15.24
CA PHE A 62 1.00 16.94 -14.12
C PHE A 62 -0.09 16.29 -13.26
N LYS A 63 -1.13 17.06 -12.86
CA LYS A 63 -2.26 16.49 -12.11
C LYS A 63 -2.94 15.36 -12.86
N ARG A 64 -3.20 15.55 -14.15
CA ARG A 64 -3.85 14.55 -15.00
C ARG A 64 -2.97 13.29 -15.10
N TYR A 65 -1.67 13.46 -15.31
CA TYR A 65 -0.70 12.37 -15.37
C TYR A 65 -0.68 11.55 -14.07
N VAL A 66 -0.54 12.22 -12.93
CA VAL A 66 -0.56 11.58 -11.60
C VAL A 66 -1.89 10.84 -11.37
N GLY A 67 -3.01 11.48 -11.68
CA GLY A 67 -4.34 10.87 -11.55
C GLY A 67 -4.48 9.59 -12.38
N LEU A 68 -4.07 9.64 -13.65
CA LEU A 68 -4.10 8.48 -14.55
C LEU A 68 -3.18 7.35 -14.06
N ALA A 69 -1.96 7.68 -13.63
CA ALA A 69 -1.01 6.70 -13.10
C ALA A 69 -1.56 5.98 -11.86
N VAL A 70 -2.13 6.73 -10.91
CA VAL A 70 -2.76 6.16 -9.69
C VAL A 70 -3.96 5.29 -10.06
N SER A 71 -4.83 5.73 -10.97
CA SER A 71 -5.99 4.95 -11.42
C SER A 71 -5.56 3.64 -12.09
N ALA A 72 -4.60 3.70 -13.03
CA ALA A 72 -4.08 2.51 -13.71
C ALA A 72 -3.45 1.51 -12.73
N TYR A 73 -2.69 2.00 -11.75
CA TYR A 73 -2.09 1.17 -10.71
C TYR A 73 -3.15 0.45 -9.85
N ASN A 74 -4.19 1.16 -9.44
CA ASN A 74 -5.27 0.58 -8.66
C ASN A 74 -6.04 -0.49 -9.44
N LEU A 75 -6.33 -0.25 -10.73
CA LEU A 75 -6.94 -1.26 -11.60
C LEU A 75 -6.09 -2.53 -11.69
N ARG A 76 -4.77 -2.39 -11.83
CA ARG A 76 -3.85 -3.53 -11.82
C ARG A 76 -3.89 -4.31 -10.50
N LYS A 77 -3.90 -3.61 -9.35
CA LYS A 77 -3.97 -4.25 -8.03
C LYS A 77 -5.28 -5.04 -7.86
N ILE A 78 -6.40 -4.47 -8.29
CA ILE A 78 -7.70 -5.16 -8.32
C ILE A 78 -7.62 -6.40 -9.21
N GLY A 79 -7.09 -6.28 -10.42
CA GLY A 79 -6.93 -7.42 -11.33
C GLY A 79 -6.06 -8.54 -10.75
N ALA A 80 -4.93 -8.20 -10.12
CA ALA A 80 -4.06 -9.17 -9.46
C ALA A 80 -4.78 -9.91 -8.31
N GLU A 81 -5.56 -9.19 -7.50
CA GLU A 81 -6.35 -9.75 -6.41
C GLU A 81 -7.45 -10.69 -6.93
N LEU A 82 -8.13 -10.32 -8.02
CA LEU A 82 -9.14 -11.19 -8.65
C LEU A 82 -8.52 -12.49 -9.17
N ILE A 83 -7.36 -12.42 -9.83
CA ILE A 83 -6.62 -13.60 -10.30
C ILE A 83 -6.18 -14.48 -9.12
N HIS A 84 -5.68 -13.87 -8.05
CA HIS A 84 -5.28 -14.58 -6.83
C HIS A 84 -6.45 -15.36 -6.24
N ARG A 85 -7.61 -14.71 -6.05
CA ARG A 85 -8.83 -15.36 -5.53
C ARG A 85 -9.30 -16.52 -6.40
N ALA A 86 -9.29 -16.34 -7.73
CA ALA A 86 -9.68 -17.38 -8.66
C ALA A 86 -8.79 -18.64 -8.51
N ARG A 87 -7.47 -18.45 -8.40
CA ARG A 87 -6.50 -19.55 -8.20
C ARG A 87 -6.67 -20.24 -6.85
N SER A 88 -6.86 -19.48 -5.77
CA SER A 88 -7.10 -20.08 -4.44
C SER A 88 -8.38 -20.92 -4.40
N SER A 89 -9.42 -20.51 -5.14
CA SER A 89 -10.67 -21.29 -5.23
C SER A 89 -10.55 -22.57 -6.06
N SER A 90 -9.74 -22.56 -7.13
CA SER A 90 -9.47 -23.78 -7.91
C SER A 90 -8.62 -24.78 -7.14
N ASP A 91 -7.59 -24.33 -6.42
CA ASP A 91 -6.75 -25.21 -5.62
C ASP A 91 -7.52 -25.86 -4.46
N THR A 92 -8.45 -25.13 -3.84
CA THR A 92 -9.33 -25.68 -2.78
C THR A 92 -10.26 -26.76 -3.34
N GLY A 93 -10.77 -26.56 -4.56
CA GLY A 93 -11.61 -27.55 -5.24
C GLY A 93 -10.83 -28.81 -5.68
N GLU A 94 -9.58 -28.65 -6.11
CA GLU A 94 -8.67 -29.76 -6.44
C GLU A 94 -8.31 -30.58 -5.19
N GLN A 95 -7.92 -29.91 -4.10
CA GLN A 95 -7.58 -30.55 -2.82
C GLN A 95 -8.77 -31.33 -2.23
N ASN A 96 -9.98 -30.76 -2.30
CA ASN A 96 -11.19 -31.44 -1.82
C ASN A 96 -11.58 -32.66 -2.67
N LYS A 97 -11.22 -32.73 -3.95
CA LYS A 97 -11.43 -33.92 -4.79
C LYS A 97 -10.40 -35.02 -4.55
N ILE A 98 -9.17 -34.66 -4.18
CA ILE A 98 -8.10 -35.62 -3.84
C ILE A 98 -8.34 -36.21 -2.44
N ALA A 99 -8.98 -35.45 -1.54
CA ALA A 99 -9.31 -35.88 -0.18
C ALA A 99 -10.63 -36.67 -0.05
N ALA A 100 -11.37 -36.86 -1.15
CA ALA A 100 -12.62 -37.64 -1.23
C ALA A 100 -12.39 -38.96 -1.96
#